data_AF-A0A0T6DSF8-F1
#
_entry.id   AF-A0A0T6DSF8-F1
#
_cell.length_a   1.000
_cell.length_b   1.000
_cell.length_c   1.000
_cell.angle_alpha   90.00
_cell.angle_beta   90.00
_cell.angle_gamma   90.00
#
_symmetry.space_group_name_H-M   'P 1'
#
loop_
_entity.id
_entity.type
_entity.pdbx_description
1 polymer ?
#
loop_
_entity_poly.entity_id
_entity_poly.type
_entity_poly.pdbx_seq_one_letter_code
_entity_poly.pdbx_strand_id
1 'polypeptide(L)'
;MSQLIRMEHDDQEIALKVENKRLGDFVSSLLGQPQSIERLFTTPFYANHDYLVNLISLIEQRLSQQNIYTITSFQATIGFKDKTRRKLTTIEAFKSFSESLSLISTEPPRDCRR
;
A
#
# COMPACT_ATOMS: atom_id res chain seq x y z
N MET A 1 -6.52 -5.60 -34.56
CA MET A 1 -6.84 -7.03 -34.39
C MET A 1 -8.20 -7.12 -33.73
N SER A 2 -9.24 -7.51 -34.47
CA SER A 2 -10.60 -7.70 -33.95
C SER A 2 -10.76 -9.13 -33.46
N GLN A 3 -11.21 -9.32 -32.22
CA GLN A 3 -11.59 -10.64 -31.71
C GLN A 3 -13.10 -10.85 -31.91
N LEU A 4 -13.46 -12.09 -32.25
CA LEU A 4 -14.85 -12.52 -32.39
C LEU A 4 -15.24 -13.21 -31.09
N ILE A 5 -16.17 -12.63 -30.34
CA ILE A 5 -16.73 -13.25 -29.14
C ILE A 5 -18.02 -13.94 -29.55
N ARG A 6 -18.14 -15.24 -29.25
CA ARG A 6 -19.35 -16.02 -29.45
C ARG A 6 -20.01 -16.27 -28.10
N MET A 7 -21.27 -15.89 -27.98
CA MET A 7 -22.10 -16.19 -26.82
C MET A 7 -23.24 -17.10 -27.30
N GLU A 8 -23.40 -18.24 -26.62
CA GLU A 8 -24.45 -19.23 -26.89
C GLU A 8 -25.53 -19.13 -25.80
N HIS A 9 -26.78 -18.95 -26.19
CA HIS A 9 -27.92 -19.05 -25.28
C HIS A 9 -29.15 -19.57 -26.04
N ASP A 10 -29.75 -20.67 -25.57
CA ASP A 10 -30.99 -21.28 -26.09
C ASP A 10 -31.10 -21.24 -27.64
N ASP A 11 -30.13 -21.87 -28.32
CA ASP A 11 -30.01 -22.00 -29.78
C ASP A 11 -29.77 -20.68 -30.56
N GLN A 12 -29.52 -19.56 -29.88
CA GLN A 12 -29.15 -18.29 -30.51
C GLN A 12 -27.66 -17.99 -30.30
N GLU A 13 -26.94 -17.91 -31.41
CA GLU A 13 -25.55 -17.44 -31.45
C GLU A 13 -25.48 -15.95 -31.81
N ILE A 14 -24.94 -15.15 -30.91
CA ILE A 14 -24.61 -13.74 -31.21
C ILE A 14 -23.09 -13.63 -31.36
N ALA A 15 -22.65 -13.32 -32.58
CA ALA A 15 -21.25 -13.07 -32.90
C ALA A 15 -20.97 -11.57 -32.97
N LEU A 16 -20.38 -11.02 -31.91
CA LEU A 16 -19.97 -9.62 -31.85
C LEU A 16 -18.51 -9.49 -32.29
N LYS A 17 -18.30 -8.70 -33.36
CA LYS A 17 -16.97 -8.23 -33.75
C LYS A 17 -16.61 -7.07 -32.83
N VAL A 18 -15.74 -7.33 -31.85
CA VAL A 18 -15.30 -6.29 -30.92
C VAL A 18 -13.86 -5.92 -31.24
N GLU A 19 -13.62 -4.63 -31.37
CA GLU A 19 -12.27 -4.09 -31.47
C GLU A 19 -11.63 -4.09 -30.08
N ASN A 20 -10.42 -4.68 -29.95
CA ASN A 20 -9.76 -4.88 -28.64
C ASN A 20 -9.66 -3.60 -27.80
N LYS A 21 -9.50 -2.43 -28.43
CA LYS A 21 -9.48 -1.14 -27.74
C LYS A 21 -10.79 -0.86 -27.01
N ARG A 22 -11.93 -1.07 -27.69
CA ARG A 22 -13.26 -0.82 -27.12
C ARG A 22 -13.64 -1.83 -26.03
N LEU A 23 -13.15 -3.07 -26.14
CA LEU A 23 -13.31 -4.05 -25.07
C LEU A 23 -12.52 -3.63 -23.82
N GLY A 24 -11.28 -3.15 -24.00
CA GLY A 24 -10.48 -2.61 -22.91
C GLY A 24 -11.14 -1.40 -22.24
N ASP A 25 -11.67 -0.47 -23.03
CA ASP A 25 -12.40 0.70 -22.52
C ASP A 25 -13.69 0.29 -21.77
N PHE A 26 -14.41 -0.71 -22.28
CA PHE A 26 -15.61 -1.25 -21.63
C PHE A 26 -15.32 -1.97 -20.31
N VAL A 27 -14.29 -2.83 -20.28
CA VAL A 27 -13.86 -3.49 -19.03
C VAL A 27 -13.36 -2.44 -18.03
N SER A 28 -12.64 -1.41 -18.50
CA SER A 28 -12.19 -0.30 -17.66
C SER A 28 -13.35 0.55 -17.13
N SER A 29 -14.39 0.77 -17.93
CA SER A 29 -15.58 1.50 -17.49
C SER A 29 -16.43 0.71 -16.50
N LEU A 30 -16.47 -0.62 -16.63
CA LEU A 30 -17.10 -1.53 -15.66
C LEU A 30 -16.35 -1.59 -14.33
N LEU A 31 -15.01 -1.64 -14.37
CA LEU A 31 -14.17 -1.71 -13.17
C LEU A 31 -14.03 -0.35 -12.47
N GLY A 32 -14.38 0.75 -13.15
CA GLY A 32 -14.21 2.10 -12.65
C GLY A 32 -12.74 2.56 -12.69
N GLN A 33 -12.54 3.86 -12.54
CA GLN A 33 -11.20 4.45 -12.47
C GLN A 33 -10.64 4.33 -11.05
N PRO A 34 -9.33 4.03 -10.86
CA PRO A 34 -8.70 4.11 -9.56
C PRO A 34 -8.89 5.52 -8.97
N GLN A 35 -9.61 5.61 -7.85
CA GLN A 35 -9.83 6.88 -7.15
C GLN A 35 -8.70 7.08 -6.13
N SER A 36 -7.98 8.21 -6.22
CA SER A 36 -7.08 8.67 -5.15
C SER A 36 -7.81 9.75 -4.34
N ILE A 37 -7.78 9.63 -3.01
CA ILE A 37 -8.31 10.65 -2.10
C ILE A 37 -7.12 11.28 -1.39
N GLU A 38 -6.84 12.53 -1.73
CA GLU A 38 -5.72 13.29 -1.16
C GLU A 38 -6.25 14.56 -0.50
N ARG A 39 -5.67 14.91 0.66
CA ARG A 39 -5.98 16.15 1.35
C ARG A 39 -4.71 16.73 1.95
N LEU A 40 -4.42 17.99 1.62
CA LEU A 40 -3.33 18.74 2.20
C LEU A 40 -3.79 19.41 3.50
N PHE A 41 -3.00 19.24 4.56
CA PHE A 41 -3.19 19.95 5.82
C PHE A 41 -2.02 20.92 6.00
N THR A 42 -2.32 22.21 6.16
CA THR A 42 -1.32 23.29 6.34
C THR A 42 -1.11 23.67 7.80
N THR A 43 -1.87 23.08 8.71
CA THR A 43 -1.77 23.33 10.14
C THR A 43 -0.58 22.58 10.74
N PRO A 44 0.18 23.18 11.68
CA PRO A 44 1.21 22.46 12.40
C PRO A 44 0.57 21.30 13.18
N PHE A 45 1.13 20.11 13.02
CA PHE A 45 0.72 18.91 13.75
C PHE A 45 1.94 18.24 14.36
N TYR A 46 1.72 17.61 15.52
CA TYR A 46 2.71 16.75 16.15
C TYR A 46 2.36 15.30 15.82
N ALA A 47 3.21 14.64 15.03
CA ALA A 47 3.06 13.23 14.66
C ALA A 47 4.22 12.43 15.25
N ASN A 48 3.94 11.69 16.33
CA ASN A 48 4.82 10.64 16.85
C ASN A 48 4.40 9.26 16.31
N HIS A 49 5.13 8.20 16.67
CA HIS A 49 4.81 6.83 16.25
C HIS A 49 3.39 6.41 16.65
N ASP A 50 2.99 6.66 17.91
CA ASP A 50 1.64 6.37 18.40
C ASP A 50 0.54 7.06 17.58
N TYR A 51 0.75 8.32 17.21
CA TYR A 51 -0.17 9.07 16.35
C TYR A 51 -0.35 8.38 15.00
N LEU A 52 0.73 7.92 14.38
CA LEU A 52 0.67 7.21 13.09
C LEU A 52 0.02 5.83 13.23
N VAL A 53 0.29 5.10 14.31
CA VAL A 53 -0.37 3.82 14.60
C VAL A 53 -1.89 4.02 14.74
N ASN A 54 -2.30 5.02 15.52
CA ASN A 54 -3.71 5.37 15.69
C ASN A 54 -4.36 5.78 14.36
N LEU A 55 -3.65 6.55 13.53
CA LEU A 55 -4.13 6.93 12.20
C LEU A 55 -4.40 5.71 11.32
N ILE A 56 -3.47 4.74 11.29
CA ILE A 56 -3.65 3.49 10.53
C ILE A 56 -4.89 2.74 11.03
N SER A 57 -5.07 2.62 12.35
CA SER A 57 -6.24 1.95 12.93
C SER A 57 -7.56 2.64 12.57
N LEU A 58 -7.60 3.98 12.53
CA LEU A 58 -8.78 4.73 12.09
C LEU A 58 -9.08 4.51 10.61
N ILE A 59 -8.05 4.41 9.77
CA ILE A 59 -8.21 4.10 8.34
C ILE A 59 -8.76 2.67 8.17
N GLU A 60 -8.17 1.68 8.85
CA GLU A 60 -8.64 0.28 8.85
C GLU A 60 -10.11 0.19 9.28
N GLN A 61 -10.48 0.89 10.36
CA GLN A 61 -11.86 0.92 10.86
C GLN A 61 -12.83 1.52 9.83
N ARG A 62 -12.49 2.65 9.21
CA ARG A 62 -13.35 3.29 8.20
C ARG A 62 -13.52 2.43 6.96
N LEU A 63 -12.45 1.81 6.48
CA LEU A 63 -12.51 0.90 5.35
C LEU A 63 -13.43 -0.29 5.65
N SER A 64 -13.28 -0.89 6.84
CA SER A 64 -14.10 -2.01 7.30
C SER A 64 -15.59 -1.67 7.41
N GLN A 65 -15.93 -0.44 7.78
CA GLN A 65 -17.31 0.01 7.93
C GLN A 65 -17.98 0.36 6.59
N GLN A 66 -17.20 0.79 5.60
CA GLN A 66 -17.74 1.30 4.34
C GLN A 66 -17.86 0.22 3.26
N ASN A 67 -16.92 -0.74 3.18
CA ASN A 67 -16.87 -1.72 2.11
C ASN A 67 -16.09 -3.00 2.51
N ILE A 68 -16.29 -4.07 1.73
CA ILE A 68 -15.36 -5.21 1.71
C ILE A 68 -14.09 -4.75 0.99
N TYR A 69 -12.95 -4.81 1.67
CA TYR A 69 -11.68 -4.32 1.13
C TYR A 69 -10.54 -5.32 1.35
N THR A 70 -9.52 -5.22 0.50
CA THR A 70 -8.25 -5.93 0.64
C THR A 70 -7.12 -4.92 0.47
N ILE A 71 -6.14 -4.96 1.38
CA ILE A 71 -4.97 -4.08 1.30
C ILE A 71 -4.00 -4.66 0.25
N THR A 72 -3.79 -3.93 -0.85
CA THR A 72 -2.88 -4.38 -1.92
C THR A 72 -1.41 -4.24 -1.54
N SER A 73 -1.03 -3.14 -0.88
CA SER A 73 0.35 -2.89 -0.47
C SER A 73 0.44 -1.86 0.63
N PHE A 74 1.45 -1.98 1.49
CA PHE A 74 1.81 -0.98 2.49
C PHE A 74 3.29 -0.62 2.35
N GLN A 75 3.62 0.65 2.53
CA GLN A 75 5.00 1.10 2.56
C GLN A 75 5.15 2.29 3.51
N ALA A 76 6.06 2.15 4.48
CA ALA A 76 6.54 3.25 5.31
C ALA A 76 8.05 3.39 5.14
N THR A 77 8.54 4.63 5.05
CA THR A 77 9.97 4.93 4.96
C THR A 77 10.36 5.83 6.11
N ILE A 78 11.24 5.34 6.98
CA ILE A 78 11.74 6.07 8.15
C ILE A 78 13.14 6.59 7.80
N GLY A 79 13.33 7.90 7.88
CA GLY A 79 14.63 8.54 7.66
C GLY A 79 15.28 8.90 9.00
N PHE A 80 16.53 8.51 9.17
CA PHE A 80 17.32 8.81 10.36
C PHE A 80 18.29 9.97 10.12
N LYS A 81 18.81 10.55 11.21
CA LYS A 81 19.76 11.68 11.16
C LYS A 81 21.07 11.33 10.47
N ASP A 82 21.47 10.07 10.48
CA ASP A 82 22.66 9.53 9.81
C ASP A 82 22.45 9.32 8.29
N LYS A 83 21.33 9.83 7.74
CA LYS A 83 20.88 9.66 6.35
C LYS A 83 20.51 8.22 5.98
N THR A 84 20.50 7.29 6.93
CA THR A 84 19.98 5.95 6.67
C THR A 84 18.47 6.01 6.53
N ARG A 85 17.94 5.10 5.71
CA ARG A 85 16.50 4.97 5.47
C ARG A 85 16.12 3.52 5.69
N ARG A 86 15.08 3.31 6.49
CA ARG A 86 14.50 1.98 6.69
C ARG A 86 13.13 1.94 6.06
N LYS A 87 12.94 0.99 5.15
CA LYS A 87 11.65 0.72 4.50
C LYS A 87 10.95 -0.42 5.23
N LEU A 88 9.69 -0.21 5.59
CA LEU A 88 8.80 -1.22 6.18
C LEU A 88 7.66 -1.47 5.18
N THR A 89 7.39 -2.73 4.87
CA THR A 89 6.42 -3.14 3.84
C THR A 89 5.14 -3.73 4.41
N THR A 90 5.08 -3.97 5.72
CA THR A 90 3.88 -4.48 6.39
C THR A 90 3.46 -3.55 7.52
N ILE A 91 2.14 -3.48 7.76
CA ILE A 91 1.56 -2.67 8.84
C ILE A 91 2.02 -3.21 10.19
N GLU A 92 2.11 -4.53 10.34
CA GLU A 92 2.59 -5.20 11.56
C GLU A 92 4.04 -4.84 11.87
N ALA A 93 4.92 -4.81 10.86
CA ALA A 93 6.30 -4.37 11.04
C ALA A 93 6.40 -2.90 11.43
N PHE A 94 5.45 -2.06 11.00
CA PHE A 94 5.35 -0.67 11.44
C PHE A 94 4.82 -0.53 12.87
N LYS A 95 3.76 -1.29 13.24
CA LYS A 95 3.18 -1.28 14.59
C LYS A 95 4.17 -1.80 15.63
N SER A 96 4.96 -2.83 15.30
CA SER A 96 6.01 -3.41 16.15
C SER A 96 7.34 -2.64 16.10
N PHE A 97 7.45 -1.62 15.27
CA PHE A 97 8.66 -0.80 15.17
C PHE A 97 8.84 0.00 16.46
N SER A 98 9.68 -0.51 17.34
CA SER A 98 10.34 0.27 18.39
C SER A 98 11.76 0.56 17.90
N GLU A 99 12.29 1.76 18.17
CA GLU A 99 13.69 2.09 17.90
C GLU A 99 14.59 1.18 18.75
N SER A 100 14.83 -0.05 18.30
CA SER A 100 15.89 -0.88 18.84
C SER A 100 17.21 -0.37 18.26
N LEU A 101 17.67 0.79 18.75
CA LEU A 101 19.10 1.04 18.77
C LEU A 101 19.69 0.00 19.72
N SER A 102 20.08 -1.16 19.19
CA SER A 102 21.01 -2.03 19.89
C SER A 102 22.33 -1.27 19.98
N LEU A 103 22.47 -0.48 21.05
CA LEU A 103 23.75 0.03 21.51
C LEU A 103 24.59 -1.19 21.92
N ILE A 104 25.16 -1.88 20.92
CA ILE A 104 26.24 -2.82 21.19
C ILE A 104 27.40 -1.97 21.68
N SER A 105 27.66 -2.03 22.98
CA SER A 105 28.89 -1.52 23.56
C SER A 105 30.04 -2.33 22.97
N THR A 106 30.65 -1.85 21.88
CA THR A 106 31.97 -2.34 21.47
C THR A 106 32.95 -1.87 22.52
N GLU A 107 33.15 -2.69 23.56
CA GLU A 107 34.36 -2.59 24.37
C GLU A 107 35.56 -2.74 23.42
N PRO A 108 36.48 -1.75 23.35
CA PRO A 108 37.70 -1.93 22.60
C PRO A 108 38.53 -3.05 23.25
N PRO A 109 39.18 -3.92 22.46
CA PRO A 109 40.04 -4.96 23.00
C PRO A 109 41.12 -4.29 23.87
N ARG A 110 41.20 -4.71 25.13
CA ARG A 110 42.26 -4.26 26.04
C ARG A 110 43.60 -4.73 25.47
N ASP A 111 44.43 -3.76 25.11
CA ASP A 111 45.82 -3.95 24.74
C ASP A 111 46.57 -4.55 25.95
N CYS A 112 46.72 -5.87 25.97
CA CYS A 112 47.58 -6.57 26.90
C CYS A 112 49.02 -6.47 26.39
N ARG A 113 49.68 -5.34 26.68
CA ARG A 113 51.15 -5.29 26.63
C ARG A 113 51.72 -6.12 27.79
N ARG A 114 52.48 -7.15 27.46
CA ARG A 114 53.64 -7.59 28.23
C ARG A 114 54.70 -8.15 27.30
#